data_AF-A0A2V7X634-F1
#
_entry.id   AF-A0A2V7X634-F1
#
_cell.length_a   1.000
_cell.length_b   1.000
_cell.length_c   1.000
_cell.angle_alpha   90.00
_cell.angle_beta   90.00
_cell.angle_gamma   90.00
#
_symmetry.space_group_name_H-M   'P 1'
#
loop_
_entity.id
_entity.type
_entity.pdbx_description
1 polymer ?
#
loop_
_entity_poly.entity_id
_entity_poly.type
_entity_poly.pdbx_seq_one_letter_code
_entity_poly.pdbx_strand_id
1 'polypeptide(L)'
;MKAKIRKIATFVEETQREMDREVSPPTRKAAAVAVIENPCAGKYVEDLSELMAIGEELGELLTQRAVAALGIAGHAAESYGKAAAVGEN
;
A
#
# COMPACT_ATOMS: atom_id res chain seq x y z
N MET A 1 -19.17 -2.10 1.52
CA MET A 1 -18.89 -2.69 2.84
C MET A 1 -17.46 -2.37 3.22
N LYS A 2 -17.06 -2.59 4.49
CA LYS A 2 -15.66 -2.43 4.91
C LYS A 2 -14.80 -3.62 4.48
N ALA A 3 -13.52 -3.37 4.27
CA ALA A 3 -12.53 -4.41 3.96
C ALA A 3 -12.45 -5.48 5.09
N LYS A 4 -12.57 -6.75 4.73
CA LYS A 4 -12.27 -7.87 5.65
C LYS A 4 -10.77 -8.19 5.59
N ILE A 5 -10.00 -7.56 6.46
CA ILE A 5 -8.53 -7.64 6.45
C ILE A 5 -8.04 -8.85 7.26
N ARG A 6 -7.33 -9.78 6.60
CA ARG A 6 -6.66 -10.91 7.25
C ARG A 6 -5.32 -10.51 7.86
N LYS A 7 -4.56 -9.66 7.16
CA LYS A 7 -3.21 -9.25 7.57
C LYS A 7 -2.86 -7.89 6.98
N ILE A 8 -2.09 -7.12 7.73
CA ILE A 8 -1.38 -5.93 7.24
C ILE A 8 0.13 -6.17 7.43
N ALA A 9 0.92 -5.78 6.43
CA ALA A 9 2.37 -5.73 6.52
C ALA A 9 2.86 -4.34 6.12
N THR A 10 3.92 -3.87 6.77
CA THR A 10 4.58 -2.61 6.44
C THR A 10 6.06 -2.86 6.25
N PHE A 11 6.60 -2.35 5.15
CA PHE A 11 7.99 -2.49 4.76
C PHE A 11 8.61 -1.10 4.71
N VAL A 12 9.85 -0.97 5.16
CA VAL A 12 10.67 0.23 5.03
C VAL A 12 12.00 -0.21 4.44
N GLU A 13 12.41 0.46 3.37
CA GLU A 13 13.69 0.31 2.70
C GLU A 13 14.48 1.62 2.87
N GLU A 14 15.77 1.50 3.17
CA GLU A 14 16.71 2.63 3.15
C GLU A 14 17.88 2.31 2.22
N THR A 15 18.16 3.22 1.28
CA THR A 15 19.35 3.13 0.43
C THR A 15 20.45 3.99 1.02
N GLN A 16 21.44 3.32 1.64
CA GLN A 16 22.60 3.97 2.28
C GLN A 16 23.73 4.29 1.27
N ARG A 17 23.85 3.48 0.21
CA ARG A 17 24.86 3.63 -0.84
C ARG A 17 24.30 3.16 -2.18
N GLU A 18 24.64 3.84 -3.26
CA GLU A 18 24.23 3.49 -4.62
C GLU A 18 25.31 3.95 -5.62
N MET A 19 25.62 3.10 -6.61
CA MET A 19 26.69 3.37 -7.60
C MET A 19 28.03 3.77 -6.95
N ASP A 20 28.45 3.02 -5.91
CA ASP A 20 29.64 3.26 -5.08
C ASP A 20 29.72 4.65 -4.40
N ARG A 21 28.61 5.39 -4.34
CA ARG A 21 28.51 6.68 -3.65
C ARG A 21 27.66 6.53 -2.39
N GLU A 22 28.07 7.25 -1.35
CA GLU A 22 27.26 7.42 -0.14
C GLU A 22 26.03 8.28 -0.46
N VAL A 23 24.88 7.90 0.09
CA VAL A 23 23.62 8.65 -0.01
C VAL A 23 23.33 9.24 1.37
N SER A 24 23.49 10.56 1.50
CA SER A 24 23.33 11.26 2.77
C SER A 24 22.45 12.52 2.61
N PRO A 25 21.26 12.56 3.23
CA PRO A 25 20.64 11.47 4.01
C PRO A 25 20.24 10.28 3.11
N PRO A 26 20.13 9.06 3.65
CA PRO A 26 19.66 7.90 2.90
C PRO A 26 18.28 8.15 2.29
N THR A 27 18.07 7.71 1.06
CA THR A 27 16.72 7.70 0.48
C THR A 27 15.91 6.59 1.14
N ARG A 28 14.61 6.83 1.33
CA ARG A 28 13.73 5.90 2.05
C ARG A 28 12.47 5.64 1.27
N LYS A 29 12.01 4.40 1.27
CA LYS A 29 10.72 4.00 0.69
C LYS A 29 9.95 3.21 1.74
N ALA A 30 8.63 3.38 1.75
CA ALA A 30 7.76 2.55 2.56
C ALA A 30 6.58 2.02 1.75
N ALA A 31 6.17 0.81 2.06
CA ALA A 31 4.98 0.19 1.49
C ALA A 31 4.15 -0.44 2.62
N ALA A 32 2.87 -0.06 2.71
CA ALA A 32 1.89 -0.75 3.53
C ALA A 32 0.98 -1.59 2.63
N VAL A 33 0.75 -2.84 3.01
CA VAL A 33 0.00 -3.82 2.21
C VAL A 33 -1.05 -4.48 3.09
N ALA A 34 -2.29 -4.56 2.62
CA ALA A 34 -3.36 -5.33 3.23
C ALA A 34 -3.68 -6.56 2.39
N VAL A 35 -3.91 -7.70 3.05
CA VAL A 35 -4.49 -8.90 2.43
C VAL A 35 -5.94 -8.99 2.87
N ILE A 36 -6.87 -8.95 1.91
CA ILE A 36 -8.31 -8.92 2.16
C ILE A 36 -9.02 -10.12 1.51
N GLU A 37 -10.22 -10.43 2.01
CA GLU A 37 -11.17 -11.30 1.32
C GLU A 37 -11.71 -10.59 0.06
N ASN A 38 -11.76 -11.29 -1.08
CA ASN A 38 -12.35 -10.79 -2.31
C ASN A 38 -13.85 -11.12 -2.36
N PRO A 39 -14.78 -10.14 -2.28
CA PRO A 39 -16.23 -10.39 -2.32
C PRO A 39 -16.74 -10.92 -3.67
N CYS A 40 -15.95 -10.77 -4.73
CA CYS A 40 -16.24 -11.24 -6.08
C CYS A 40 -15.64 -12.61 -6.39
N ALA A 41 -14.92 -13.21 -5.43
CA ALA A 41 -14.20 -14.46 -5.68
C ALA A 41 -15.13 -15.60 -6.14
N GLY A 42 -14.71 -16.34 -7.17
CA GLY A 42 -15.42 -17.52 -7.67
C GLY A 42 -16.75 -17.24 -8.40
N LYS A 43 -17.04 -15.98 -8.74
CA LYS A 43 -18.25 -15.61 -9.51
C LYS A 43 -17.98 -14.46 -10.46
N TYR A 44 -18.73 -14.42 -11.56
CA TYR A 44 -18.73 -13.27 -12.46
C TYR A 44 -19.65 -12.18 -11.87
N VAL A 45 -19.14 -10.94 -11.83
CA VAL A 45 -19.85 -9.79 -11.27
C VAL A 45 -19.63 -8.60 -12.20
N GLU A 46 -20.71 -8.01 -12.73
CA GLU A 46 -20.65 -6.81 -13.57
C GLU A 46 -20.37 -5.54 -12.74
N ASP A 47 -20.99 -5.44 -11.56
CA ASP A 47 -20.85 -4.27 -10.69
C ASP A 47 -19.74 -4.47 -9.64
N LEU A 48 -18.63 -3.77 -9.83
CA LEU A 48 -17.47 -3.80 -8.94
C LEU A 48 -17.46 -2.64 -7.91
N SER A 49 -18.58 -1.94 -7.73
CA SER A 49 -18.67 -0.78 -6.81
C SER A 49 -18.25 -1.13 -5.39
N GLU A 50 -18.49 -2.37 -4.93
CA GLU A 50 -18.05 -2.82 -3.62
C GLU A 50 -16.51 -2.85 -3.50
N LEU A 51 -15.81 -3.37 -4.52
CA LEU A 51 -14.34 -3.37 -4.56
C LEU A 51 -13.77 -1.96 -4.65
N MET A 52 -14.43 -1.05 -5.38
CA MET A 52 -14.02 0.36 -5.47
C MET A 52 -14.11 1.05 -4.11
N ALA A 53 -15.22 0.87 -3.38
CA ALA A 53 -15.39 1.42 -2.04
C ALA A 53 -14.37 0.86 -1.04
N ILE A 54 -14.06 -0.44 -1.12
CA ILE A 54 -12.97 -1.07 -0.35
C ILE A 54 -11.62 -0.43 -0.71
N GLY A 55 -11.37 -0.17 -2.00
CA GLY A 55 -10.14 0.46 -2.47
C GLY A 55 -9.94 1.89 -1.93
N GLU A 56 -11.02 2.67 -1.81
CA GLU A 56 -10.99 4.00 -1.19
C GLU A 56 -10.61 3.92 0.29
N GLU A 57 -11.27 3.04 1.06
CA GLU A 57 -10.96 2.80 2.48
C GLU A 57 -9.50 2.37 2.68
N LEU A 58 -9.02 1.42 1.85
CA LEU A 58 -7.64 0.93 1.93
C LEU A 58 -6.63 1.98 1.48
N GLY A 59 -6.97 2.83 0.51
CA GLY A 59 -6.12 3.92 0.04
C GLY A 59 -5.77 4.87 1.17
N GLU A 60 -6.75 5.27 1.98
CA GLU A 60 -6.53 6.10 3.16
C GLU A 60 -5.69 5.37 4.21
N LEU A 61 -6.13 4.17 4.64
CA LEU A 61 -5.49 3.40 5.71
C LEU A 61 -4.01 3.09 5.40
N LEU A 62 -3.71 2.62 4.19
CA LEU A 62 -2.36 2.20 3.82
C LEU A 62 -1.44 3.39 3.60
N THR A 63 -1.95 4.50 3.06
CA THR A 63 -1.16 5.73 2.90
C THR A 63 -0.78 6.30 4.27
N GLN A 64 -1.71 6.38 5.21
CA GLN A 64 -1.43 6.83 6.58
C GLN A 64 -0.36 5.97 7.25
N ARG A 65 -0.44 4.64 7.09
CA ARG A 65 0.58 3.72 7.63
C ARG A 65 1.95 3.90 7.00
N ALA A 66 2.03 4.05 5.68
CA ALA A 66 3.30 4.22 4.98
C ALA A 66 3.99 5.55 5.37
N VAL A 67 3.23 6.65 5.43
CA VAL A 67 3.71 7.96 5.85
C VAL A 67 4.17 7.95 7.31
N ALA A 68 3.40 7.31 8.20
CA ALA A 68 3.79 7.15 9.60
C ALA A 68 5.06 6.31 9.75
N ALA A 69 5.23 5.25 8.95
CA ALA A 69 6.44 4.41 8.97
C ALA A 69 7.68 5.17 8.51
N LEU A 70 7.54 6.12 7.57
CA LEU A 70 8.62 7.03 7.16
C LEU A 70 8.88 8.14 8.18
N GLY A 71 7.98 8.36 9.14
CA GLY A 71 8.08 9.45 10.11
C GLY A 71 8.00 10.83 9.46
N ILE A 72 7.21 11.00 8.39
CA ILE A 72 7.07 12.26 7.66
C ILE A 72 5.62 12.76 7.67
N ALA A 73 5.41 14.01 7.28
CA ALA A 73 4.08 14.51 6.93
C ALA A 73 3.73 14.11 5.48
N GLY A 74 2.43 13.97 5.17
CA GLY A 74 2.00 13.50 3.85
C GLY A 74 2.49 14.35 2.68
N HIS A 75 2.56 15.68 2.84
CA HIS A 75 3.06 16.60 1.80
C HIS A 75 4.58 16.52 1.55
N ALA A 76 5.33 15.85 2.45
CA ALA A 76 6.76 15.64 2.29
C ALA A 76 7.09 14.37 1.46
N ALA A 77 6.09 13.60 1.04
CA ALA A 77 6.29 12.47 0.15
C ALA A 77 6.61 12.97 -1.27
N GLU A 78 7.77 12.59 -1.79
CA GLU A 78 8.23 13.01 -3.12
C GLU A 78 7.67 12.15 -4.26
N SER A 79 7.22 10.93 -3.95
CA SER A 79 6.65 9.98 -4.92
C SER A 79 5.73 9.01 -4.22
N TYR A 80 4.76 8.48 -4.96
CA TYR A 80 3.84 7.45 -4.48
C TYR A 80 3.48 6.49 -5.61
N GLY A 81 3.01 5.31 -5.22
CA GLY A 81 2.51 4.30 -6.13
C GLY A 81 1.47 3.43 -5.44
N LYS A 82 0.70 2.69 -6.24
CA LYS A 82 -0.26 1.70 -5.77
C LYS A 82 -0.20 0.47 -6.64
N ALA A 83 -0.43 -0.69 -6.05
CA ALA A 83 -0.50 -1.96 -6.73
C ALA A 83 -1.57 -2.84 -6.09
N ALA A 84 -2.09 -3.78 -6.87
CA ALA A 84 -2.97 -4.84 -6.38
C ALA A 84 -2.51 -6.16 -7.01
N ALA A 85 -2.57 -7.23 -6.22
CA ALA A 85 -2.41 -8.59 -6.70
C ALA A 85 -3.67 -9.36 -6.31
N VAL A 86 -4.33 -9.97 -7.30
CA VAL A 86 -5.56 -10.72 -7.09
C VAL A 86 -5.22 -12.19 -6.93
N GLY A 87 -5.87 -12.86 -5.99
CA GLY A 87 -5.81 -14.31 -5.91
C GLY A 87 -6.39 -14.94 -7.18
N GLU A 88 -6.09 -16.21 -7.42
CA GLU A 88 -6.48 -16.86 -8.67
C GLU A 88 -8.01 -17.07 -8.82
N ASN A 89 -8.81 -16.82 -7.77
CA ASN A 89 -10.25 -17.04 -7.77
C ASN A 89 -11.01 -16.01 -6.93
#